data_AF-A0A0C2WE60-F1
#
_entry.id   AF-A0A0C2WE60-F1
#
_cell.length_a   1.000
_cell.length_b   1.000
_cell.length_c   1.000
_cell.angle_alpha   90.00
_cell.angle_beta   90.00
_cell.angle_gamma   90.00
#
_symmetry.space_group_name_H-M   'P 1'
#
loop_
_entity.id
_entity.type
_entity.pdbx_description
1 polymer ?
#
loop_
_entity_poly.entity_id
_entity_poly.type
_entity_poly.pdbx_seq_one_letter_code
_entity_poly.pdbx_strand_id
1 'polypeptide(L)'
;MRMRKLGSEQSLVFLAPDEVVKGIKKVVGDKVSKLKSAHVLIWTMKETCQQLQINVSNWAMQGYEFAERQSGWSEVSKGPKSREEMKKLFCQQEGRTLAQMYGVGEQSPTRREAHQISPSANQRTIEEAINRHCKLFNAFSLEDARAQEEQEVELVHEQEVEREVERPPPARPAEHSVHPYVKQFVTTGSLVLSPLAFRSVKQALERTSLVFPSGGSSAFNELLVTNDFYRTIHQTIPDSNIDDFLRPLEWVVTTETPNGSMLVGFSPYEVNELLEQFRTSTKVKLHLFAPRNSLAMQTLEDLQLFTLPTTQPTTPLSPHLSQQLNLYSGALYLSSFKSYNSLCTALRLHFGGMDEIAERGVINSNGFVQDAATRMDLGLVGNGFDEDPVQFLRKLFHLRRNRRSFLPSHMGQILFSGGLSEADFA
;
A
#
# COMPACT_ATOMS: atom_id res chain seq x y z
N MET A 1 6.85 -19.74 -10.92
CA MET A 1 8.04 -20.53 -10.50
C MET A 1 8.52 -21.39 -11.67
N ARG A 2 9.84 -21.55 -11.88
CA ARG A 2 10.41 -22.53 -12.84
C ARG A 2 11.05 -23.67 -12.06
N MET A 3 10.39 -24.83 -12.01
CA MET A 3 10.86 -26.03 -11.29
C MET A 3 11.93 -26.79 -12.08
N ARG A 4 13.18 -26.33 -12.05
CA ARG A 4 14.33 -27.04 -12.67
C ARG A 4 14.90 -28.07 -11.68
N LYS A 5 15.26 -29.27 -12.16
CA LYS A 5 15.80 -30.42 -11.38
C LYS A 5 14.82 -31.15 -10.43
N LEU A 6 13.52 -31.12 -10.72
CA LEU A 6 12.55 -31.93 -9.98
C LEU A 6 12.86 -33.42 -10.12
N GLY A 7 13.01 -34.14 -9.00
CA GLY A 7 13.38 -35.55 -8.95
C GLY A 7 14.87 -35.84 -8.79
N SER A 8 15.74 -34.83 -8.81
CA SER A 8 17.19 -34.99 -8.51
C SER A 8 17.53 -34.47 -7.11
N GLU A 9 17.46 -33.15 -6.90
CA GLU A 9 17.74 -32.50 -5.61
C GLU A 9 16.46 -31.96 -4.94
N GLN A 10 15.36 -31.91 -5.69
CA GLN A 10 14.08 -31.33 -5.25
C GLN A 10 12.98 -32.38 -5.30
N SER A 11 12.14 -32.42 -4.25
CA SER A 11 10.96 -33.28 -4.16
C SER A 11 9.69 -32.44 -4.03
N LEU A 12 8.57 -32.97 -4.51
CA LEU A 12 7.25 -32.34 -4.43
C LEU A 12 6.35 -33.12 -3.48
N VAL A 13 5.68 -32.41 -2.58
CA VAL A 13 4.66 -32.94 -1.68
C VAL A 13 3.37 -32.16 -1.92
N PHE A 14 2.25 -32.89 -2.01
CA PHE A 14 0.93 -32.31 -2.17
C PHE A 14 0.21 -32.34 -0.82
N LEU A 15 -0.27 -31.18 -0.37
CA LEU A 15 -1.12 -31.03 0.79
C LEU A 15 -2.51 -30.68 0.30
N ALA A 16 -3.53 -31.39 0.78
CA ALA A 16 -4.90 -31.24 0.30
C ALA A 16 -5.90 -31.46 1.45
N PRO A 17 -6.99 -30.67 1.50
CA PRO A 17 -8.08 -30.89 2.46
C PRO A 17 -8.87 -32.17 2.13
N ASP A 18 -9.65 -32.65 3.09
CA ASP A 18 -10.40 -33.92 2.98
C ASP A 18 -11.34 -33.98 1.77
N GLU A 19 -11.90 -32.84 1.36
CA GLU A 19 -12.76 -32.72 0.19
C GLU A 19 -12.03 -33.09 -1.11
N VAL A 20 -10.81 -32.57 -1.28
CA VAL A 20 -9.95 -32.87 -2.43
C VAL A 20 -9.51 -34.34 -2.38
N VAL A 21 -9.19 -34.87 -1.20
CA VAL A 21 -8.86 -36.29 -1.02
C VAL A 21 -10.02 -37.19 -1.45
N LYS A 22 -11.26 -36.86 -1.07
CA LYS A 22 -12.48 -37.56 -1.51
C LYS A 22 -12.67 -37.44 -3.02
N GLY A 23 -12.45 -36.26 -3.61
CA GLY A 23 -12.49 -36.04 -5.06
C GLY A 23 -11.52 -36.95 -5.83
N ILE A 24 -10.26 -37.01 -5.38
CA ILE A 24 -9.24 -37.88 -5.98
C ILE A 24 -9.67 -39.36 -5.89
N LYS A 25 -10.16 -39.80 -4.73
CA LYS A 25 -10.63 -41.19 -4.55
C LYS A 25 -11.83 -41.53 -5.42
N LYS A 26 -12.76 -40.60 -5.66
CA LYS A 26 -13.89 -40.79 -6.59
C LYS A 26 -13.42 -41.09 -8.02
N VAL A 27 -12.29 -40.54 -8.44
CA VAL A 27 -11.75 -40.72 -9.79
C VAL A 27 -10.91 -42.00 -9.92
N VAL A 28 -10.12 -42.33 -8.90
CA VAL A 28 -9.16 -43.46 -8.94
C VAL A 28 -9.74 -44.74 -8.33
N GLY A 29 -10.81 -44.64 -7.52
CA GLY A 29 -11.51 -45.73 -6.85
C GLY A 29 -11.15 -45.85 -5.36
N ASP A 30 -12.16 -46.14 -4.53
CA ASP A 30 -12.04 -46.17 -3.05
C ASP A 30 -11.13 -47.28 -2.50
N LYS A 31 -10.74 -48.24 -3.33
CA LYS A 31 -9.85 -49.36 -2.96
C LYS A 31 -8.37 -48.96 -2.88
N VAL A 32 -8.03 -47.72 -3.23
CA VAL A 32 -6.64 -47.24 -3.17
C VAL A 32 -6.30 -46.81 -1.73
N SER A 33 -5.47 -47.62 -1.07
CA SER A 33 -5.06 -47.39 0.32
C SER A 33 -4.12 -46.20 0.51
N LYS A 34 -3.28 -45.87 -0.48
CA LYS A 34 -2.33 -44.74 -0.42
C LYS A 34 -2.35 -43.93 -1.72
N LEU A 35 -2.66 -42.64 -1.61
CA LEU A 35 -2.61 -41.71 -2.74
C LEU A 35 -1.16 -41.41 -3.13
N LYS A 36 -0.90 -41.32 -4.44
CA LYS A 36 0.39 -41.00 -5.04
C LYS A 36 0.23 -39.73 -5.89
N SER A 37 1.33 -39.06 -6.21
CA SER A 37 1.33 -37.88 -7.08
C SER A 37 0.66 -38.12 -8.43
N ALA A 38 0.76 -39.34 -8.99
CA ALA A 38 0.06 -39.70 -10.22
C ALA A 38 -1.47 -39.62 -10.10
N HIS A 39 -2.03 -39.98 -8.94
CA HIS A 39 -3.48 -39.89 -8.70
C HIS A 39 -3.95 -38.44 -8.64
N VAL A 40 -3.13 -37.55 -8.07
CA VAL A 40 -3.39 -36.11 -8.06
C VAL A 40 -3.44 -35.59 -9.49
N LEU A 41 -2.45 -35.94 -10.33
CA LEU A 41 -2.41 -35.50 -11.73
C LEU A 41 -3.63 -35.99 -12.53
N ILE A 42 -4.03 -37.26 -12.38
CA ILE A 42 -5.21 -37.81 -13.05
C ILE A 42 -6.49 -37.07 -12.62
N TRP A 43 -6.64 -36.83 -11.31
CA TRP A 43 -7.78 -36.07 -10.80
C TRP A 43 -7.77 -34.65 -11.35
N THR A 44 -6.64 -33.93 -11.28
CA THR A 44 -6.52 -32.57 -11.82
C THR A 44 -6.86 -32.50 -13.30
N MET A 45 -6.34 -33.40 -14.13
CA MET A 45 -6.68 -33.43 -15.56
C MET A 45 -8.18 -33.64 -15.80
N LYS A 46 -8.81 -34.52 -15.01
CA LYS A 46 -10.25 -34.78 -15.12
C LYS A 46 -11.09 -33.60 -14.66
N GLU A 47 -10.72 -32.96 -13.53
CA GLU A 47 -11.34 -31.73 -13.07
C GLU A 47 -11.18 -30.62 -14.10
N THR A 48 -10.00 -30.46 -14.71
CA THR A 48 -9.82 -29.49 -15.80
C THR A 48 -10.73 -29.79 -16.98
N CYS A 49 -10.86 -31.04 -17.42
CA CYS A 49 -11.80 -31.40 -18.48
C CYS A 49 -13.26 -31.13 -18.09
N GLN A 50 -13.64 -31.42 -16.85
CA GLN A 50 -14.99 -31.17 -16.34
C GLN A 50 -15.27 -29.65 -16.24
N GLN A 51 -14.32 -28.88 -15.72
CA GLN A 51 -14.40 -27.42 -15.69
C GLN A 51 -14.49 -26.83 -17.11
N LEU A 52 -13.70 -27.33 -18.06
CA LEU A 52 -13.81 -26.91 -19.46
C LEU A 52 -15.19 -27.21 -20.04
N GLN A 53 -15.76 -28.39 -19.76
CA GLN A 53 -17.12 -28.76 -20.19
C GLN A 53 -18.19 -27.85 -19.59
N ILE A 54 -18.08 -27.55 -18.30
CA ILE A 54 -19.00 -26.68 -17.59
C ILE A 54 -18.90 -25.24 -18.14
N ASN A 55 -17.67 -24.72 -18.29
CA ASN A 55 -17.40 -23.34 -18.72
C ASN A 55 -17.71 -23.09 -20.21
N VAL A 56 -18.03 -24.13 -21.00
CA VAL A 56 -18.54 -23.94 -22.37
C VAL A 56 -19.82 -23.12 -22.38
N SER A 57 -20.62 -23.21 -21.31
CA SER A 57 -21.85 -22.43 -21.15
C SER A 57 -21.55 -20.93 -21.00
N ASN A 58 -20.58 -20.56 -20.17
CA ASN A 58 -20.08 -19.19 -19.99
C ASN A 58 -19.42 -18.65 -21.27
N TRP A 59 -18.57 -19.45 -21.92
CA TRP A 59 -17.98 -19.09 -23.21
C TRP A 59 -19.05 -18.80 -24.27
N ALA A 60 -20.11 -19.61 -24.32
CA ALA A 60 -21.22 -19.42 -25.24
C ALA A 60 -21.97 -18.12 -24.94
N MET A 61 -22.23 -17.82 -23.66
CA MET A 61 -22.84 -16.55 -23.24
C MET A 61 -21.98 -15.36 -23.69
N GLN A 62 -20.68 -15.37 -23.41
CA GLN A 62 -19.78 -14.30 -23.85
C GLN A 62 -19.77 -14.14 -25.38
N GLY A 63 -19.77 -15.24 -26.13
CA GLY A 63 -19.85 -15.21 -27.59
C GLY A 63 -21.17 -14.63 -28.11
N TYR A 64 -22.27 -14.92 -27.41
CA TYR A 64 -23.59 -14.38 -27.69
C TYR A 64 -23.68 -12.87 -27.46
N GLU A 65 -23.17 -12.39 -26.34
CA GLU A 65 -23.09 -10.97 -26.04
C GLU A 65 -22.17 -10.24 -27.01
N PHE A 66 -21.04 -10.87 -27.39
CA PHE A 66 -20.16 -10.33 -28.41
C PHE A 66 -20.90 -10.14 -29.74
N ALA A 67 -21.69 -11.13 -30.17
CA ALA A 67 -22.48 -11.04 -31.39
C ALA A 67 -23.50 -9.89 -31.35
N GLU A 68 -24.12 -9.66 -30.20
CA GLU A 68 -25.04 -8.54 -29.97
C GLU A 68 -24.32 -7.18 -30.05
N ARG A 69 -23.21 -7.03 -29.32
CA ARG A 69 -22.40 -5.80 -29.33
C ARG A 69 -21.85 -5.51 -30.73
N GLN A 70 -21.49 -6.54 -31.49
CA GLN A 70 -21.06 -6.39 -32.88
C GLN A 70 -22.17 -5.86 -33.80
N SER A 71 -23.41 -6.32 -33.61
CA SER A 71 -24.59 -5.75 -34.28
C SER A 71 -24.79 -4.29 -33.87
N GLY A 72 -24.66 -3.96 -32.58
CA GLY A 72 -24.70 -2.59 -32.08
C GLY A 72 -23.63 -1.68 -32.71
N TRP A 73 -22.41 -2.19 -32.85
CA TRP A 73 -21.30 -1.46 -33.48
C TRP A 73 -21.52 -1.22 -34.97
N SER A 74 -22.14 -2.18 -35.65
CA SER A 74 -22.54 -2.04 -37.06
C SER A 74 -23.60 -0.95 -37.24
N GLU A 75 -24.52 -0.78 -36.29
CA GLU A 75 -25.53 0.28 -36.32
C GLU A 75 -24.95 1.67 -36.01
N VAL A 76 -24.01 1.77 -35.07
CA VAL A 76 -23.28 3.02 -34.79
C VAL A 76 -22.41 3.44 -35.98
N SER A 77 -21.82 2.48 -36.69
CA SER A 77 -21.01 2.76 -37.88
C SER A 77 -21.80 3.35 -39.05
N LYS A 78 -23.13 3.22 -39.07
CA LYS A 78 -24.01 3.80 -40.11
C LYS A 78 -24.32 5.29 -39.89
N GLY A 79 -23.99 5.85 -38.73
CA GLY A 79 -24.22 7.26 -38.42
C GLY A 79 -24.27 7.53 -36.92
N PRO A 80 -24.15 8.81 -36.51
CA PRO A 80 -24.16 9.19 -35.11
C PRO A 80 -25.47 8.77 -34.43
N LYS A 81 -25.35 8.22 -33.21
CA LYS A 81 -26.47 7.78 -32.37
C LYS A 81 -26.51 8.61 -31.10
N SER A 82 -27.71 8.88 -30.59
CA SER A 82 -27.92 9.51 -29.28
C SER A 82 -27.46 8.61 -28.14
N ARG A 83 -27.30 9.18 -26.94
CA ARG A 83 -26.90 8.43 -25.74
C ARG A 83 -27.91 7.34 -25.39
N GLU A 84 -29.19 7.62 -25.57
CA GLU A 84 -30.30 6.71 -25.30
C GLU A 84 -30.33 5.55 -26.30
N GLU A 85 -30.02 5.82 -27.57
CA GLU A 85 -29.88 4.78 -28.60
C GLU A 85 -28.65 3.91 -28.34
N MET A 86 -27.51 4.50 -27.96
CA MET A 86 -26.32 3.73 -27.58
C MET A 86 -26.58 2.83 -26.37
N LYS A 87 -27.29 3.34 -25.34
CA LYS A 87 -27.70 2.52 -24.20
C LYS A 87 -28.54 1.31 -24.64
N LYS A 88 -29.50 1.50 -25.55
CA LYS A 88 -30.31 0.39 -26.07
C LYS A 88 -29.52 -0.63 -26.90
N LEU A 89 -28.40 -0.22 -27.52
CA LEU A 89 -27.56 -1.09 -28.35
C LEU A 89 -26.52 -1.88 -27.54
N PHE A 90 -26.01 -1.34 -26.43
CA PHE A 90 -24.90 -1.93 -25.69
C PHE A 90 -25.21 -2.34 -24.26
N CYS A 91 -26.16 -1.69 -23.58
CA CYS A 91 -26.45 -2.00 -22.19
C CYS A 91 -27.35 -3.23 -22.10
N GLN A 92 -26.96 -4.16 -21.24
CA GLN A 92 -27.77 -5.31 -20.87
C GLN A 92 -28.53 -5.03 -19.58
N GLN A 93 -29.58 -5.79 -19.34
CA GLN A 93 -30.33 -5.71 -18.10
C GLN A 93 -29.54 -6.41 -16.99
N GLU A 94 -28.92 -5.61 -16.13
CA GLU A 94 -28.11 -6.07 -14.99
C GLU A 94 -28.97 -6.69 -13.87
N GLY A 95 -30.16 -6.12 -13.60
CA GLY A 95 -31.04 -6.58 -12.52
C GLY A 95 -32.18 -7.47 -12.99
N ARG A 96 -32.34 -8.63 -12.35
CA ARG A 96 -33.50 -9.54 -12.52
C ARG A 96 -34.29 -9.67 -11.22
N THR A 97 -35.58 -9.99 -11.33
CA THR A 97 -36.40 -10.28 -10.15
C THR A 97 -36.20 -11.74 -9.70
N LEU A 98 -36.46 -12.03 -8.43
CA LEU A 98 -36.40 -13.41 -7.91
C LEU A 98 -37.34 -14.36 -8.67
N ALA A 99 -38.49 -13.87 -9.15
CA ALA A 99 -39.39 -14.65 -9.98
C ALA A 99 -38.79 -15.01 -11.36
N GLN A 100 -37.96 -14.14 -11.94
CA GLN A 100 -37.26 -14.40 -13.20
C GLN A 100 -36.08 -15.37 -13.03
N MET A 101 -35.48 -15.42 -11.84
CA MET A 101 -34.34 -16.31 -11.53
C MET A 101 -34.79 -17.69 -11.04
N TYR A 102 -35.84 -17.75 -10.21
CA TYR A 102 -36.23 -18.96 -9.47
C TYR A 102 -37.68 -19.40 -9.72
N GLY A 103 -38.43 -18.71 -10.59
CA GLY A 103 -39.82 -19.03 -10.88
C GLY A 103 -39.97 -20.33 -11.65
N VAL A 104 -40.67 -21.31 -11.08
CA VAL A 104 -41.02 -22.56 -11.76
C VAL A 104 -42.26 -22.35 -12.62
N GLY A 105 -42.08 -21.97 -13.88
CA GLY A 105 -43.15 -21.82 -14.87
C GLY A 105 -42.64 -21.43 -16.25
N GLU A 106 -43.47 -21.59 -17.30
CA GLU A 106 -43.20 -21.27 -18.73
C GLU A 106 -42.83 -19.79 -19.02
N GLN A 107 -42.53 -19.00 -17.99
CA GLN A 107 -42.15 -17.58 -18.06
C GLN A 107 -40.66 -17.35 -17.86
N SER A 108 -39.79 -18.34 -18.06
CA SER A 108 -38.37 -18.06 -18.27
C SER A 108 -38.26 -17.31 -19.60
N PRO A 109 -37.96 -16.00 -19.63
CA PRO A 109 -37.91 -15.28 -20.89
C PRO A 109 -36.82 -15.93 -21.73
N THR A 110 -37.22 -16.57 -22.82
CA THR A 110 -36.24 -16.97 -23.83
C THR A 110 -35.55 -15.68 -24.27
N ARG A 111 -34.23 -15.72 -24.50
CA ARG A 111 -33.41 -14.56 -24.89
C ARG A 111 -33.98 -13.76 -26.08
N ARG A 112 -34.95 -14.33 -26.81
CA ARG A 112 -35.73 -13.70 -27.88
C ARG A 112 -36.68 -12.59 -27.41
N GLU A 113 -37.11 -12.57 -26.15
CA GLU A 113 -38.07 -11.57 -25.65
C GLU A 113 -37.43 -10.27 -25.15
N ALA A 114 -36.11 -10.26 -24.93
CA ALA A 114 -35.38 -9.10 -24.41
C ALA A 114 -34.91 -8.11 -25.49
N HIS A 115 -34.98 -8.46 -26.78
CA HIS A 115 -34.38 -7.66 -27.84
C HIS A 115 -35.40 -7.16 -28.87
N GLN A 116 -35.52 -5.83 -28.97
CA GLN A 116 -36.41 -5.13 -29.92
C GLN A 116 -35.84 -5.07 -31.36
N ILE A 117 -34.66 -5.64 -31.63
CA ILE A 117 -33.98 -5.57 -32.92
C ILE A 117 -33.86 -6.97 -33.52
N SER A 118 -34.28 -7.12 -34.78
CA SER A 118 -34.14 -8.39 -35.51
C SER A 118 -32.66 -8.77 -35.67
N PRO A 119 -32.25 -10.00 -35.35
CA PRO A 119 -30.85 -10.40 -35.39
C PRO A 119 -30.30 -10.31 -36.83
N SER A 120 -29.15 -9.66 -36.97
CA SER A 120 -28.44 -9.51 -38.25
C SER A 120 -27.97 -10.86 -38.80
N ALA A 121 -27.72 -10.96 -40.11
CA ALA A 121 -27.24 -12.20 -40.73
C ALA A 121 -25.88 -12.67 -40.13
N ASN A 122 -25.02 -11.72 -39.77
CA ASN A 122 -23.74 -12.00 -39.11
C ASN A 122 -23.93 -12.54 -37.69
N GLN A 123 -24.86 -11.95 -36.92
CA GLN A 123 -25.20 -12.43 -35.59
C GLN A 123 -25.72 -13.87 -35.63
N ARG A 124 -26.62 -14.20 -36.56
CA ARG A 124 -27.12 -15.57 -36.72
C ARG A 124 -26.00 -16.56 -37.05
N THR A 125 -25.06 -16.16 -37.90
CA THR A 125 -23.90 -17.01 -38.26
C THR A 125 -23.02 -17.31 -37.04
N ILE A 126 -22.74 -16.30 -36.21
CA ILE A 126 -21.97 -16.45 -34.97
C ILE A 126 -22.73 -17.33 -33.97
N GLU A 127 -24.03 -17.08 -33.79
CA GLU A 127 -24.90 -17.86 -32.90
C GLU A 127 -24.99 -19.33 -33.33
N GLU A 128 -25.10 -19.61 -34.63
CA GLU A 128 -25.10 -20.98 -35.18
C GLU A 128 -23.77 -21.69 -34.95
N ALA A 129 -22.64 -20.98 -35.09
CA ALA A 129 -21.32 -21.54 -34.83
C ALA A 129 -21.13 -21.88 -33.34
N ILE A 130 -21.57 -20.98 -32.43
CA ILE A 130 -21.57 -21.21 -30.98
C ILE A 130 -22.42 -22.44 -30.64
N ASN A 131 -23.67 -22.48 -31.12
CA ASN A 131 -24.58 -23.60 -30.89
C ASN A 131 -24.01 -24.94 -31.39
N ARG A 132 -23.34 -24.94 -32.56
CA ARG A 132 -22.68 -26.14 -33.08
C ARG A 132 -21.54 -26.58 -32.18
N HIS A 133 -20.75 -25.65 -31.65
CA HIS A 133 -19.66 -25.95 -30.73
C HIS A 133 -20.19 -26.51 -29.40
N CYS A 134 -21.22 -25.91 -28.80
CA CYS A 134 -21.83 -26.40 -27.57
C CYS A 134 -22.35 -27.84 -27.70
N LYS A 135 -22.93 -28.20 -28.85
CA LYS A 135 -23.39 -29.57 -29.13
C LYS A 135 -22.28 -30.61 -29.06
N LEU A 136 -21.01 -30.25 -29.31
CA LEU A 136 -19.87 -31.17 -29.20
C LEU A 136 -19.57 -31.56 -27.74
N PHE A 137 -19.95 -30.72 -26.77
CA PHE A 137 -19.69 -30.94 -25.35
C PHE A 137 -20.84 -31.64 -24.63
N ASN A 138 -21.93 -31.97 -25.34
CA ASN A 138 -23.16 -32.56 -24.78
C ASN A 138 -23.70 -31.83 -23.54
N ALA A 139 -23.37 -30.55 -23.43
CA ALA A 139 -23.62 -29.68 -22.29
C ALA A 139 -24.34 -28.45 -22.83
N PHE A 140 -25.65 -28.36 -22.59
CA PHE A 140 -26.34 -27.11 -22.82
C PHE A 140 -27.53 -26.95 -21.87
N SER A 141 -27.27 -26.25 -20.76
CA SER A 141 -28.28 -25.56 -19.98
C SER A 141 -27.85 -24.09 -19.89
N LEU A 142 -28.68 -23.18 -20.39
CA LEU A 142 -28.47 -21.73 -20.24
C LEU A 142 -28.64 -21.30 -18.79
N GLU A 143 -29.34 -22.09 -17.98
CA GLU A 143 -29.56 -21.85 -16.56
C GLU A 143 -28.28 -22.11 -15.76
N ASP A 144 -27.52 -23.16 -16.13
CA ASP A 144 -26.24 -23.49 -15.49
C ASP A 144 -25.19 -22.38 -15.74
N ALA A 145 -25.15 -21.81 -16.95
CA ALA A 145 -24.25 -20.69 -17.28
C ALA A 145 -24.54 -19.45 -16.42
N ARG A 146 -25.84 -19.16 -16.22
CA ARG A 146 -26.29 -17.97 -15.47
C ARG A 146 -26.05 -18.12 -13.98
N ALA A 147 -26.26 -19.31 -13.42
CA ALA A 147 -25.93 -19.60 -12.02
C ALA A 147 -24.42 -19.52 -11.75
N GLN A 148 -23.60 -19.92 -12.72
CA GLN A 148 -22.15 -19.77 -12.63
C GLN A 148 -21.67 -18.32 -12.80
N GLU A 149 -22.32 -17.53 -13.65
CA GLU A 149 -22.08 -16.09 -13.77
C GLU A 149 -22.34 -15.39 -12.42
N GLU A 150 -23.43 -15.72 -11.73
CA GLU A 150 -23.72 -15.20 -10.37
C GLU A 150 -22.63 -15.62 -9.36
N GLN A 151 -22.16 -16.87 -9.40
CA GLN A 151 -21.05 -17.32 -8.55
C GLN A 151 -19.73 -16.63 -8.88
N GLU A 152 -19.41 -16.41 -10.16
CA GLU A 152 -18.24 -15.65 -10.58
C GLU A 152 -18.36 -14.19 -10.12
N VAL A 153 -19.56 -13.57 -10.20
CA VAL A 153 -19.82 -12.19 -9.73
C VAL A 153 -19.72 -12.06 -8.21
N GLU A 154 -20.20 -13.02 -7.42
CA GLU A 154 -20.02 -13.03 -5.96
C GLU A 154 -18.55 -13.22 -5.56
N LEU A 155 -17.80 -14.09 -6.26
CA LEU A 155 -16.34 -14.20 -6.13
C LEU A 155 -15.60 -12.94 -6.59
N VAL A 156 -16.12 -12.24 -7.60
CA VAL A 156 -15.63 -10.94 -8.08
C VAL A 156 -15.97 -9.82 -7.09
N HIS A 157 -17.01 -9.94 -6.25
CA HIS A 157 -17.23 -8.98 -5.16
C HIS A 157 -16.22 -9.15 -4.02
N GLU A 158 -15.59 -10.32 -3.89
CA GLU A 158 -14.37 -10.52 -3.10
C GLU A 158 -13.09 -10.09 -3.85
N GLN A 159 -13.20 -9.70 -5.12
CA GLN A 159 -12.08 -9.23 -5.95
C GLN A 159 -11.75 -7.77 -5.66
N GLU A 160 -10.46 -7.54 -5.42
CA GLU A 160 -9.85 -6.26 -5.09
C GLU A 160 -10.36 -5.10 -5.95
N VAL A 161 -10.85 -4.06 -5.29
CA VAL A 161 -11.02 -2.74 -5.89
C VAL A 161 -9.63 -2.20 -6.25
N GLU A 162 -9.11 -2.56 -7.43
CA GLU A 162 -7.93 -1.91 -8.00
C GLU A 162 -8.30 -0.49 -8.41
N ARG A 163 -8.12 0.44 -7.46
CA ARG A 163 -8.16 1.87 -7.76
C ARG A 163 -6.95 2.21 -8.62
N GLU A 164 -7.15 2.40 -9.92
CA GLU A 164 -6.16 3.05 -10.78
C GLU A 164 -5.97 4.49 -10.30
N VAL A 165 -4.88 4.72 -9.56
CA VAL A 165 -4.46 6.07 -9.16
C VAL A 165 -3.68 6.66 -10.33
N GLU A 166 -4.30 7.58 -11.06
CA GLU A 166 -3.60 8.42 -12.03
C GLU A 166 -2.51 9.20 -11.27
N ARG A 167 -1.25 8.83 -11.50
CA ARG A 167 -0.10 9.50 -10.90
C ARG A 167 0.21 10.76 -11.69
N PRO A 168 0.78 11.80 -11.06
CA PRO A 168 1.25 12.97 -11.79
C PRO A 168 2.19 12.57 -12.93
N PRO A 169 2.19 13.33 -14.04
CA PRO A 169 3.11 13.09 -15.14
C PRO A 169 4.57 13.12 -14.64
N PRO A 170 5.48 12.36 -15.29
CA PRO A 170 6.89 12.32 -14.89
C PRO A 170 7.49 13.73 -14.79
N ALA A 171 7.98 14.08 -13.61
CA ALA A 171 8.66 15.36 -13.37
C ALA A 171 10.12 15.29 -13.85
N ARG A 172 10.69 16.45 -14.23
CA ARG A 172 12.12 16.55 -14.58
C ARG A 172 12.95 16.55 -13.28
N PRO A 173 14.01 15.72 -13.18
CA PRO A 173 14.86 15.68 -11.98
C PRO A 173 15.62 16.99 -11.81
N ALA A 174 15.76 17.47 -10.57
CA ALA A 174 16.54 18.69 -10.28
C ALA A 174 18.03 18.48 -10.56
N GLU A 175 18.74 19.56 -10.90
CA GLU A 175 20.20 19.58 -10.94
C GLU A 175 20.76 19.47 -9.51
N HIS A 176 21.57 18.45 -9.29
CA HIS A 176 22.18 18.18 -7.99
C HIS A 176 23.54 18.85 -7.83
N SER A 177 23.80 19.38 -6.65
CA SER A 177 25.08 20.04 -6.33
C SER A 177 25.37 19.98 -4.83
N VAL A 178 26.66 19.92 -4.48
CA VAL A 178 27.08 19.98 -3.08
C VAL A 178 27.30 21.44 -2.68
N HIS A 179 26.51 21.93 -1.72
CA HIS A 179 26.65 23.30 -1.23
C HIS A 179 27.98 23.49 -0.45
N PRO A 180 28.70 24.62 -0.59
CA PRO A 180 29.95 24.87 0.13
C PRO A 180 29.87 24.68 1.65
N TYR A 181 28.80 25.16 2.29
CA TYR A 181 28.55 24.93 3.72
C TYR A 181 28.33 23.45 4.10
N VAL A 182 27.79 22.63 3.20
CA VAL A 182 27.67 21.18 3.44
C VAL A 182 29.05 20.52 3.41
N LYS A 183 29.89 20.89 2.44
CA LYS A 183 31.28 20.42 2.36
C LYS A 183 32.11 20.87 3.57
N GLN A 184 31.96 22.12 4.00
CA GLN A 184 32.59 22.65 5.22
C GLN A 184 32.13 21.89 6.46
N PHE A 185 30.83 21.61 6.58
CA PHE A 185 30.26 20.85 7.68
C PHE A 185 30.88 19.44 7.76
N VAL A 186 30.93 18.69 6.65
CA VAL A 186 31.53 17.34 6.64
C VAL A 186 33.02 17.35 7.01
N THR A 187 33.74 18.40 6.59
CA THR A 187 35.19 18.53 6.86
C THR A 187 35.48 18.95 8.30
N THR A 188 34.70 19.88 8.85
CA THR A 188 35.01 20.53 10.14
C THR A 188 34.18 20.01 11.31
N GLY A 189 33.04 19.36 11.04
CA GLY A 189 32.01 19.02 12.02
C GLY A 189 31.15 20.20 12.47
N SER A 190 31.51 21.43 12.08
CA SER A 190 30.81 22.64 12.52
C SER A 190 29.57 22.87 11.65
N LEU A 191 28.39 22.79 12.27
CA LEU A 191 27.12 22.99 11.61
C LEU A 191 26.75 24.47 11.61
N VAL A 192 27.08 25.17 10.51
CA VAL A 192 26.67 26.56 10.29
C VAL A 192 25.28 26.56 9.65
N LEU A 193 24.27 26.97 10.42
CA LEU A 193 22.87 27.01 9.99
C LEU A 193 22.63 28.12 8.95
N SER A 194 22.89 27.81 7.68
CA SER A 194 22.52 28.65 6.54
C SER A 194 21.24 28.10 5.89
N PRO A 195 20.17 28.91 5.74
CA PRO A 195 18.93 28.50 5.06
C PRO A 195 19.13 28.06 3.59
N LEU A 196 20.26 28.41 2.98
CA LEU A 196 20.62 28.02 1.62
C LEU A 196 21.18 26.59 1.54
N ALA A 197 21.76 26.11 2.64
CA ALA A 197 22.46 24.82 2.71
C ALA A 197 21.67 23.76 3.48
N PHE A 198 21.05 24.17 4.59
CA PHE A 198 20.32 23.30 5.50
C PHE A 198 18.90 23.80 5.70
N ARG A 199 17.99 22.86 5.87
CA ARG A 199 16.57 23.10 6.09
C ARG A 199 16.11 22.35 7.33
N SER A 200 15.28 23.01 8.14
CA SER A 200 14.54 22.31 9.20
C SER A 200 13.47 21.39 8.60
N VAL A 201 12.95 20.45 9.39
CA VAL A 201 11.84 19.59 8.96
C VAL A 201 10.63 20.41 8.47
N LYS A 202 10.31 21.52 9.15
CA LYS A 202 9.25 22.45 8.71
C LYS A 202 9.50 23.00 7.31
N GLN A 203 10.72 23.46 7.03
CA GLN A 203 11.10 24.00 5.72
C GLN A 203 11.18 22.90 4.64
N ALA A 204 11.56 21.68 5.02
CA ALA A 204 11.64 20.55 4.11
C ALA A 204 10.24 20.05 3.68
N LEU A 205 9.19 20.37 4.44
CA LEU A 205 7.82 19.98 4.15
C LEU A 205 6.96 21.14 3.64
N GLU A 206 7.51 22.36 3.51
CA GLU A 206 6.77 23.58 3.19
C GLU A 206 6.03 23.55 1.84
N ARG A 207 6.49 22.72 0.89
CA ARG A 207 5.92 22.56 -0.45
C ARG A 207 5.05 21.31 -0.61
N THR A 208 4.75 20.64 0.48
CA THR A 208 3.82 19.50 0.49
C THR A 208 2.40 19.99 0.81
N SER A 209 1.41 19.12 0.67
CA SER A 209 0.04 19.36 1.15
C SER A 209 -0.10 19.31 2.68
N LEU A 210 1.00 19.13 3.42
CA LEU A 210 1.01 19.06 4.86
C LEU A 210 0.87 20.46 5.48
N VAL A 211 0.00 20.56 6.49
CA VAL A 211 -0.07 21.72 7.37
C VAL A 211 0.76 21.37 8.61
N PHE A 212 1.84 22.11 8.81
CA PHE A 212 2.79 21.85 9.89
C PHE A 212 2.24 22.43 11.21
N PRO A 213 1.95 21.60 12.23
CA PRO A 213 1.29 22.04 13.46
C PRO A 213 2.18 22.93 14.33
N SER A 214 1.56 23.77 15.16
CA SER A 214 2.29 24.58 16.16
C SER A 214 3.06 23.69 17.14
N GLY A 215 4.24 24.14 17.57
CA GLY A 215 5.17 23.34 18.39
C GLY A 215 5.97 22.28 17.62
N GLY A 216 5.59 21.93 16.39
CA GLY A 216 6.31 20.92 15.59
C GLY A 216 7.78 21.26 15.32
N SER A 217 8.15 22.55 15.31
CA SER A 217 9.56 22.97 15.16
C SER A 217 10.41 22.62 16.38
N SER A 218 9.80 22.59 17.57
CA SER A 218 10.45 22.12 18.80
C SER A 218 10.54 20.59 18.80
N ALA A 219 9.49 19.91 18.35
CA ALA A 219 9.47 18.44 18.24
C ALA A 219 10.49 17.90 17.22
N PHE A 220 10.84 18.66 16.19
CA PHE A 220 11.81 18.30 15.15
C PHE A 220 13.06 19.20 15.13
N ASN A 221 13.50 19.68 16.29
CA ASN A 221 14.60 20.64 16.38
C ASN A 221 16.01 20.03 16.19
N GLU A 222 16.16 18.71 16.30
CA GLU A 222 17.44 18.01 16.21
C GLU A 222 17.68 17.35 14.84
N LEU A 223 16.69 17.43 13.95
CA LEU A 223 16.75 16.88 12.60
C LEU A 223 16.71 17.99 11.55
N LEU A 224 17.75 18.02 10.72
CA LEU A 224 17.86 18.87 9.55
C LEU A 224 18.00 18.02 8.29
N VAL A 225 17.82 18.65 7.14
CA VAL A 225 18.14 18.06 5.85
C VAL A 225 18.92 19.07 5.00
N THR A 226 19.75 18.59 4.09
CA THR A 226 20.42 19.46 3.12
C THR A 226 19.42 20.02 2.11
N ASN A 227 19.77 21.15 1.50
CA ASN A 227 18.95 21.74 0.45
C ASN A 227 18.90 20.83 -0.82
N ASP A 228 19.97 20.09 -1.11
CA ASP A 228 19.98 19.11 -2.20
C ASP A 228 19.11 17.88 -1.86
N PHE A 229 19.09 17.42 -0.59
CA PHE A 229 18.17 16.38 -0.14
C PHE A 229 16.72 16.76 -0.45
N TYR A 230 16.33 17.99 -0.11
CA TYR A 230 15.00 18.53 -0.31
C TYR A 230 14.60 18.72 -1.78
N ARG A 231 15.52 19.17 -2.64
CA ARG A 231 15.23 19.44 -4.06
C ARG A 231 15.39 18.19 -4.91
N THR A 232 14.28 17.51 -5.19
CA THR A 232 14.26 16.30 -6.03
C THR A 232 13.90 16.57 -7.49
N ILE A 233 13.05 17.56 -7.77
CA ILE A 233 12.52 17.84 -9.11
C ILE A 233 12.60 19.32 -9.47
N HIS A 234 12.69 19.62 -10.77
CA HIS A 234 12.44 20.95 -11.29
C HIS A 234 10.96 21.27 -11.20
N GLN A 235 10.65 22.39 -10.56
CA GLN A 235 9.28 22.90 -10.55
C GLN A 235 9.02 23.65 -11.84
N THR A 236 8.17 23.08 -12.68
CA THR A 236 7.65 23.73 -13.89
C THR A 236 6.39 24.53 -13.62
N ILE A 237 5.61 24.14 -12.60
CA ILE A 237 4.33 24.77 -12.24
C ILE A 237 4.48 25.42 -10.86
N PRO A 238 4.38 26.77 -10.76
CA PRO A 238 4.25 27.46 -9.47
C PRO A 238 3.04 26.88 -8.72
N ASP A 239 3.20 26.57 -7.44
CA ASP A 239 2.15 26.03 -6.54
C ASP A 239 1.81 24.52 -6.69
N SER A 240 2.54 23.77 -7.51
CA SER A 240 2.41 22.30 -7.47
C SER A 240 3.02 21.72 -6.19
N ASN A 241 2.28 20.84 -5.51
CA ASN A 241 2.77 20.13 -4.34
C ASN A 241 3.77 19.03 -4.75
N ILE A 242 4.80 18.83 -3.92
CA ILE A 242 5.84 17.82 -4.17
C ILE A 242 5.58 16.49 -3.44
N ASP A 243 4.32 16.23 -3.09
CA ASP A 243 3.87 15.12 -2.25
C ASP A 243 4.41 13.76 -2.70
N ASP A 244 4.38 13.51 -4.00
CA ASP A 244 4.81 12.23 -4.59
C ASP A 244 6.33 12.19 -4.90
N PHE A 245 7.06 13.28 -4.61
CA PHE A 245 8.49 13.44 -4.90
C PHE A 245 9.35 13.63 -3.63
N LEU A 246 8.79 13.34 -2.45
CA LEU A 246 9.52 13.35 -1.19
C LEU A 246 10.60 12.26 -1.18
N ARG A 247 11.86 12.68 -1.01
CA ARG A 247 12.99 11.75 -0.94
C ARG A 247 12.94 10.93 0.35
N PRO A 248 13.07 9.59 0.30
CA PRO A 248 13.25 8.77 1.49
C PRO A 248 14.50 9.19 2.26
N LEU A 249 14.42 9.22 3.60
CA LEU A 249 15.57 9.51 4.44
C LEU A 249 16.41 8.25 4.61
N GLU A 250 17.35 8.01 3.69
CA GLU A 250 18.23 6.83 3.70
C GLU A 250 19.62 7.15 4.27
N TRP A 251 20.16 8.31 3.90
CA TRP A 251 21.49 8.74 4.31
C TRP A 251 21.39 9.80 5.39
N VAL A 252 21.93 9.48 6.57
CA VAL A 252 21.83 10.33 7.75
C VAL A 252 23.23 10.53 8.32
N VAL A 253 23.58 11.78 8.62
CA VAL A 253 24.84 12.14 9.26
C VAL A 253 24.58 12.53 10.71
N THR A 254 25.31 11.94 11.65
CA THR A 254 25.33 12.36 13.05
C THR A 254 26.52 13.30 13.29
N THR A 255 26.29 14.33 14.09
CA THR A 255 27.35 15.26 14.56
C THR A 255 27.08 15.67 15.99
N GLU A 256 28.13 15.92 16.76
CA GLU A 256 28.04 16.49 18.10
C GLU A 256 28.16 18.01 18.04
N THR A 257 27.18 18.73 18.58
CA THR A 257 27.21 20.19 18.68
C THR A 257 27.30 20.61 20.16
N PRO A 258 27.64 21.87 20.47
CA PRO A 258 27.64 22.36 21.85
C PRO A 258 26.28 22.20 22.56
N ASN A 259 25.18 22.11 21.81
CA ASN A 259 23.82 21.98 22.33
C ASN A 259 23.32 20.53 22.36
N GLY A 260 24.14 19.56 21.94
CA GLY A 260 23.77 18.14 21.84
C GLY A 260 24.01 17.55 20.45
N SER A 261 23.68 16.27 20.28
CA SER A 261 23.81 15.56 19.01
C SER A 261 22.73 16.00 18.03
N MET A 262 23.08 16.07 16.74
CA MET A 262 22.17 16.47 15.66
C MET A 262 22.18 15.44 14.53
N LEU A 263 21.04 15.30 13.84
CA LEU A 263 20.90 14.53 12.61
C LEU A 263 20.78 15.45 11.41
N VAL A 264 21.49 15.10 10.34
CA VAL A 264 21.36 15.78 9.05
C VAL A 264 21.12 14.75 7.95
N GLY A 265 19.99 14.84 7.26
CA GLY A 265 19.67 14.04 6.09
C GLY A 265 20.37 14.55 4.83
N PHE A 266 21.02 13.65 4.09
CA PHE A 266 21.78 13.96 2.89
C PHE A 266 21.16 13.30 1.65
N SER A 267 21.33 13.92 0.49
CA SER A 267 20.99 13.25 -0.76
C SER A 267 22.01 12.16 -1.11
N PRO A 268 21.62 11.13 -1.88
CA PRO A 268 22.58 10.17 -2.41
C PRO A 268 23.70 10.81 -3.25
N TYR A 269 23.40 11.92 -3.94
CA TYR A 269 24.38 12.66 -4.73
C TYR A 269 25.46 13.29 -3.84
N GLU A 270 25.05 14.01 -2.78
CA GLU A 270 25.99 14.62 -1.84
C GLU A 270 26.84 13.57 -1.12
N VAL A 271 26.24 12.43 -0.75
CA VAL A 271 26.98 11.31 -0.15
C VAL A 271 28.03 10.76 -1.10
N ASN A 272 27.70 10.58 -2.38
CA ASN A 272 28.65 10.09 -3.37
C ASN A 272 29.85 11.04 -3.55
N GLU A 273 29.57 12.35 -3.68
CA GLU A 273 30.63 13.36 -3.86
C GLU A 273 31.51 13.55 -2.62
N LEU A 274 30.97 13.30 -1.43
CA LEU A 274 31.67 13.50 -0.15
C LEU A 274 32.15 12.18 0.48
N LEU A 275 32.02 11.05 -0.22
CA LEU A 275 32.25 9.72 0.34
C LEU A 275 33.65 9.56 0.93
N GLU A 276 34.69 10.05 0.24
CA GLU A 276 36.07 9.98 0.74
C GLU A 276 36.25 10.80 2.03
N GLN A 277 35.58 11.95 2.15
CA GLN A 277 35.65 12.78 3.34
C GLN A 277 34.97 12.10 4.52
N PHE A 278 33.83 11.42 4.30
CA PHE A 278 33.16 10.63 5.34
C PHE A 278 34.02 9.46 5.82
N ARG A 279 34.76 8.79 4.92
CA ARG A 279 35.67 7.69 5.30
C ARG A 279 36.80 8.13 6.22
N THR A 280 37.27 9.37 6.09
CA THR A 280 38.39 9.91 6.87
C THR A 280 37.96 10.87 7.99
N SER A 281 36.67 11.19 8.09
CA SER A 281 36.19 12.17 9.05
C SER A 281 36.39 11.68 10.48
N THR A 282 36.77 12.59 11.37
CA THR A 282 36.81 12.32 12.82
C THR A 282 35.71 13.07 13.58
N LYS A 283 34.89 13.84 12.85
CA LYS A 283 33.96 14.83 13.41
C LYS A 283 32.50 14.49 13.16
N VAL A 284 32.21 13.88 12.03
CA VAL A 284 30.85 13.46 11.65
C VAL A 284 30.85 11.99 11.29
N LYS A 285 29.71 11.33 11.45
CA LYS A 285 29.51 9.94 11.04
C LYS A 285 28.35 9.85 10.07
N LEU A 286 28.57 9.18 8.93
CA LEU A 286 27.55 8.89 7.94
C LEU A 286 26.95 7.51 8.22
N HIS A 287 25.64 7.42 8.16
CA HIS A 287 24.86 6.21 8.42
C HIS A 287 23.90 5.90 7.28
N LEU A 288 23.72 4.60 7.02
CA LEU A 288 22.58 4.11 6.23
C LEU A 288 21.43 3.78 7.18
N PHE A 289 20.25 4.28 6.87
CA PHE A 289 19.03 4.09 7.64
C PHE A 289 17.87 3.65 6.74
N ALA A 290 16.96 2.87 7.30
CA ALA A 290 15.67 2.62 6.68
C ALA A 290 14.58 2.48 7.77
N PRO A 291 13.41 3.10 7.58
CA PRO A 291 12.32 3.02 8.56
C PRO A 291 11.77 1.58 8.68
N ARG A 292 11.42 1.19 9.90
CA ARG A 292 10.86 -0.15 10.18
C ARG A 292 9.41 -0.24 9.71
N ASN A 293 9.22 -0.80 8.51
CA ASN A 293 7.91 -0.90 7.85
C ASN A 293 7.22 -2.27 8.01
N SER A 294 7.88 -3.25 8.63
CA SER A 294 7.35 -4.58 8.92
C SER A 294 7.92 -5.08 10.24
N LEU A 295 7.15 -5.86 11.00
CA LEU A 295 7.63 -6.51 12.24
C LEU A 295 8.82 -7.45 11.97
N ALA A 296 8.85 -8.09 10.80
CA ALA A 296 9.93 -8.97 10.38
C ALA A 296 11.25 -8.24 10.08
N MET A 297 11.22 -6.91 9.92
CA MET A 297 12.39 -6.09 9.68
C MET A 297 13.10 -5.80 11.01
N GLN A 298 14.42 -5.99 11.04
CA GLN A 298 15.26 -5.54 12.15
C GLN A 298 15.18 -4.02 12.31
N THR A 299 15.23 -3.54 13.55
CA THR A 299 15.29 -2.09 13.79
C THR A 299 16.66 -1.55 13.40
N LEU A 300 16.66 -0.42 12.69
CA LEU A 300 17.88 0.33 12.31
C LEU A 300 17.99 1.65 13.07
N GLU A 301 17.21 1.79 14.15
CA GLU A 301 17.19 2.96 15.04
C GLU A 301 18.53 3.21 15.75
N ASP A 302 19.44 2.24 15.75
CA ASP A 302 20.78 2.35 16.32
C ASP A 302 21.81 2.92 15.33
N LEU A 303 21.42 3.09 14.06
CA LEU A 303 22.26 3.54 12.95
C LEU A 303 23.55 2.70 12.75
N GLN A 304 23.51 1.41 13.09
CA GLN A 304 24.70 0.55 13.03
C GLN A 304 24.83 -0.26 11.74
N LEU A 305 23.79 -0.34 10.90
CA LEU A 305 23.79 -1.17 9.69
C LEU A 305 24.99 -0.89 8.77
N PHE A 306 25.27 0.39 8.53
CA PHE A 306 26.42 0.85 7.78
C PHE A 306 26.82 2.22 8.32
N THR A 307 28.04 2.33 8.84
CA THR A 307 28.59 3.58 9.37
C THR A 307 29.96 3.88 8.78
N LEU A 308 30.17 5.13 8.37
CA LEU A 308 31.47 5.69 8.01
C LEU A 308 31.82 6.87 8.93
N PRO A 309 33.07 6.97 9.40
CA PRO A 309 34.15 5.97 9.28
C PRO A 309 33.84 4.70 10.10
N THR A 310 34.29 3.54 9.61
CA THR A 310 34.04 2.23 10.26
C THR A 310 34.81 2.05 11.57
N THR A 311 35.83 2.88 11.81
CA THR A 311 36.76 2.72 12.94
C THR A 311 36.28 3.35 14.24
N GLN A 312 35.15 4.06 14.24
CA GLN A 312 34.64 4.73 15.45
C GLN A 312 33.39 4.02 15.99
N PRO A 313 33.34 3.66 17.28
CA PRO A 313 32.12 3.15 17.88
C PRO A 313 31.02 4.20 17.75
N THR A 314 29.84 3.76 17.31
CA THR A 314 28.64 4.60 17.26
C THR A 314 28.10 4.75 18.66
N THR A 315 27.91 6.01 19.07
CA THR A 315 27.16 6.32 20.28
C THR A 315 25.69 6.01 20.00
N PRO A 316 24.98 5.35 20.92
CA PRO A 316 23.55 5.13 20.75
C PRO A 316 22.84 6.47 20.69
N LEU A 317 21.88 6.58 19.77
CA LEU A 317 21.08 7.80 19.62
C LEU A 317 20.26 8.04 20.89
N SER A 318 20.07 9.32 21.23
CA SER A 318 19.11 9.66 22.27
C SER A 318 17.70 9.21 21.84
N PRO A 319 16.82 8.81 22.78
CA PRO A 319 15.47 8.40 22.45
C PRO A 319 14.69 9.45 21.66
N HIS A 320 14.85 10.74 22.00
CA HIS A 320 14.19 11.86 21.34
C HIS A 320 14.61 11.99 19.86
N LEU A 321 15.90 11.80 19.59
CA LEU A 321 16.47 11.95 18.26
C LEU A 321 16.14 10.73 17.36
N SER A 322 16.09 9.53 17.94
CA SER A 322 15.53 8.33 17.28
C SER A 322 14.05 8.50 16.93
N GLN A 323 13.26 9.12 17.81
CA GLN A 323 11.85 9.43 17.53
C GLN A 323 11.67 10.42 16.39
N GLN A 324 12.45 11.51 16.36
CA GLN A 324 12.42 12.46 15.25
C GLN A 324 12.75 11.78 13.92
N LEU A 325 13.79 10.95 13.92
CA LEU A 325 14.20 10.16 12.76
C LEU A 325 13.07 9.24 12.27
N ASN A 326 12.45 8.49 13.18
CA ASN A 326 11.36 7.57 12.89
C ASN A 326 10.08 8.27 12.40
N LEU A 327 9.67 9.36 13.06
CA LEU A 327 8.50 10.14 12.68
C LEU A 327 8.67 10.78 11.31
N TYR A 328 9.84 11.37 11.05
CA TYR A 328 10.11 12.03 9.76
C TYR A 328 10.23 11.04 8.61
N SER A 329 10.80 9.86 8.85
CA SER A 329 10.97 8.80 7.84
C SER A 329 9.70 7.97 7.60
N GLY A 330 8.75 7.99 8.53
CA GLY A 330 7.49 7.23 8.43
C GLY A 330 7.59 5.79 8.92
N ALA A 331 8.42 5.52 9.94
CA ALA A 331 8.55 4.19 10.53
C ALA A 331 7.25 3.74 11.22
N LEU A 332 6.81 2.51 10.94
CA LEU A 332 5.48 2.01 11.32
C LEU A 332 5.44 1.22 12.61
N TYR A 333 6.56 0.57 12.94
CA TYR A 333 6.67 -0.31 14.10
C TYR A 333 7.74 0.22 15.04
N LEU A 334 7.36 0.35 16.31
CA LEU A 334 8.25 0.80 17.37
C LEU A 334 9.08 -0.37 17.91
N SER A 335 10.26 -0.07 18.44
CA SER A 335 11.20 -1.06 18.98
C SER A 335 10.77 -1.68 20.32
N SER A 336 10.05 -0.94 21.16
CA SER A 336 9.63 -1.39 22.48
C SER A 336 8.44 -0.60 23.03
N PHE A 337 7.78 -1.11 24.07
CA PHE A 337 6.75 -0.38 24.81
C PHE A 337 7.29 0.90 25.45
N LYS A 338 8.57 0.92 25.86
CA LYS A 338 9.23 2.15 26.33
C LYS A 338 9.30 3.21 25.22
N SER A 339 9.63 2.81 23.99
CA SER A 339 9.65 3.69 22.83
C SER A 339 8.25 4.26 22.53
N TYR A 340 7.20 3.46 22.74
CA TYR A 340 5.80 3.90 22.67
C TYR A 340 5.46 4.95 23.71
N ASN A 341 5.75 4.72 24.99
CA ASN A 341 5.49 5.71 26.04
C ASN A 341 6.22 7.03 25.79
N SER A 342 7.50 6.97 25.42
CA SER A 342 8.25 8.16 25.05
C SER A 342 7.64 8.88 23.82
N LEU A 343 7.06 8.14 22.87
CA LEU A 343 6.44 8.74 21.68
C LEU A 343 5.14 9.45 22.08
N CYS A 344 4.32 8.83 22.92
CA CYS A 344 3.13 9.45 23.49
C CYS A 344 3.46 10.75 24.25
N THR A 345 4.56 10.79 25.02
CA THR A 345 5.06 12.02 25.64
C THR A 345 5.36 13.11 24.62
N ALA A 346 6.13 12.80 23.55
CA ALA A 346 6.50 13.77 22.52
C ALA A 346 5.29 14.28 21.71
N LEU A 347 4.33 13.40 21.44
CA LEU A 347 3.09 13.72 20.71
C LEU A 347 1.99 14.31 21.61
N ARG A 348 2.21 14.32 22.94
CA ARG A 348 1.24 14.71 23.97
C ARG A 348 -0.07 13.92 23.89
N LEU A 349 0.04 12.62 23.61
CA LEU A 349 -1.08 11.69 23.50
C LEU A 349 -1.22 10.86 24.78
N HIS A 350 -2.45 10.70 25.25
CA HIS A 350 -2.81 9.84 26.37
C HIS A 350 -4.00 8.96 26.01
N PHE A 351 -3.88 7.67 26.30
CA PHE A 351 -4.87 6.64 25.99
C PHE A 351 -5.28 5.79 27.21
N GLY A 352 -4.83 6.18 28.41
CA GLY A 352 -5.13 5.49 29.65
C GLY A 352 -6.57 5.67 30.13
N GLY A 353 -6.91 5.00 31.24
CA GLY A 353 -8.25 5.03 31.83
C GLY A 353 -8.73 6.45 32.08
N MET A 354 -9.80 6.84 31.37
CA MET A 354 -10.43 8.16 31.41
C MET A 354 -11.06 8.51 32.78
N ASP A 355 -11.02 7.60 33.75
CA ASP A 355 -11.80 7.67 34.98
C ASP A 355 -11.27 8.69 36.02
N GLU A 356 -10.03 9.18 35.87
CA GLU A 356 -9.45 10.17 36.81
C GLU A 356 -9.26 11.58 36.24
N ILE A 357 -9.32 11.75 34.91
CA ILE A 357 -8.92 13.01 34.22
C ILE A 357 -10.05 13.59 33.36
N ALA A 358 -11.21 12.93 33.30
CA ALA A 358 -12.37 13.37 32.53
C ALA A 358 -13.12 14.56 33.16
N GLU A 359 -12.43 15.65 33.47
CA GLU A 359 -13.07 16.95 33.31
C GLU A 359 -13.23 17.21 31.81
N ARG A 360 -14.48 17.47 31.41
CA ARG A 360 -14.90 17.55 30.00
C ARG A 360 -14.02 18.54 29.22
N GLY A 361 -13.32 18.04 28.19
CA GLY A 361 -12.66 18.85 27.16
C GLY A 361 -11.14 18.93 27.23
N VAL A 362 -10.50 18.30 28.21
CA VAL A 362 -9.03 18.33 28.37
C VAL A 362 -8.30 17.46 27.33
N ILE A 363 -8.89 16.31 26.98
CA ILE A 363 -8.37 15.35 25.99
C ILE A 363 -9.33 15.30 24.80
N ASN A 364 -8.80 15.40 23.58
CA ASN A 364 -9.62 15.34 22.37
C ASN A 364 -9.88 13.89 21.91
N SER A 365 -10.68 13.71 20.85
CA SER A 365 -11.03 12.38 20.31
C SER A 365 -9.84 11.58 19.75
N ASN A 366 -8.70 12.22 19.50
CA ASN A 366 -7.48 11.54 19.06
C ASN A 366 -6.54 11.21 20.25
N GLY A 367 -6.93 11.50 21.48
CA GLY A 367 -6.11 11.30 22.68
C GLY A 367 -5.13 12.43 22.98
N PHE A 368 -5.19 13.56 22.26
CA PHE A 368 -4.30 14.69 22.52
C PHE A 368 -4.72 15.50 23.74
N VAL A 369 -3.78 15.70 24.67
CA VAL A 369 -3.98 16.48 25.89
C VAL A 369 -3.73 17.96 25.58
N GLN A 370 -4.75 18.80 25.67
CA GLN A 370 -4.66 20.23 25.32
C GLN A 370 -4.07 21.07 26.46
N ASP A 371 -4.48 20.77 27.69
CA ASP A 371 -4.14 21.57 28.86
C ASP A 371 -2.69 21.34 29.35
N ALA A 372 -2.02 22.42 29.73
CA ALA A 372 -0.63 22.39 30.17
C ALA A 372 -0.46 21.78 31.57
N ALA A 373 -1.39 22.03 32.49
CA ALA A 373 -1.31 21.47 33.85
C ALA A 373 -1.51 19.95 33.80
N THR A 374 -2.49 19.49 33.04
CA THR A 374 -2.76 18.06 32.82
C THR A 374 -1.60 17.35 32.15
N ARG A 375 -0.89 18.01 31.20
CA ARG A 375 0.36 17.47 30.64
C ARG A 375 1.43 17.27 31.71
N MET A 376 1.54 18.17 32.69
CA MET A 376 2.49 17.99 33.80
C MET A 376 2.10 16.82 34.69
N ASP A 377 0.82 16.71 35.05
CA ASP A 377 0.31 15.62 35.90
C ASP A 377 0.49 14.25 35.25
N LEU A 378 0.29 14.16 33.93
CA LEU A 378 0.48 12.96 33.13
C LEU A 378 1.95 12.69 32.74
N GLY A 379 2.90 13.56 33.11
CA GLY A 379 4.29 13.43 32.71
C GLY A 379 4.54 13.62 31.20
N LEU A 380 3.62 14.27 30.48
CA LEU A 380 3.71 14.62 29.06
C LEU A 380 4.48 15.94 28.86
N VAL A 381 5.61 16.08 29.54
CA VAL A 381 6.46 17.28 29.57
C VAL A 381 7.70 17.12 28.69
N GLY A 382 8.14 18.21 28.06
CA GLY A 382 9.33 18.25 27.21
C GLY A 382 9.09 18.95 25.87
N ASN A 383 10.07 18.80 24.97
CA ASN A 383 9.94 19.23 23.56
C ASN A 383 8.84 18.40 22.89
N GLY A 384 7.90 19.06 22.24
CA GLY A 384 6.72 18.38 21.68
C GLY A 384 5.77 19.34 20.98
N PHE A 385 4.61 18.83 20.57
CA PHE A 385 3.64 19.59 19.77
C PHE A 385 2.66 20.38 20.64
N ASP A 386 2.45 21.65 20.29
CA ASP A 386 1.51 22.54 20.99
C ASP A 386 0.05 22.33 20.54
N GLU A 387 -0.11 21.93 19.28
CA GLU A 387 -1.38 21.51 18.67
C GLU A 387 -1.38 20.00 18.40
N ASP A 388 -2.58 19.43 18.25
CA ASP A 388 -2.74 18.01 17.94
C ASP A 388 -2.02 17.62 16.63
N PRO A 389 -0.95 16.80 16.69
CA PRO A 389 -0.17 16.44 15.50
C PRO A 389 -0.77 15.28 14.71
N VAL A 390 -1.84 14.63 15.21
CA VAL A 390 -2.32 13.34 14.67
C VAL A 390 -2.70 13.45 13.20
N GLN A 391 -3.43 14.49 12.79
CA GLN A 391 -3.80 14.67 11.39
C GLN A 391 -2.59 14.96 10.48
N PHE A 392 -1.62 15.73 10.98
CA PHE A 392 -0.36 15.98 10.29
C PHE A 392 0.42 14.67 10.08
N LEU A 393 0.59 13.87 11.15
CA LEU A 393 1.31 12.59 11.10
C LEU A 393 0.60 11.57 10.22
N ARG A 394 -0.73 11.47 10.28
CA ARG A 394 -1.52 10.63 9.37
C ARG A 394 -1.19 10.97 7.93
N LYS A 395 -1.23 12.25 7.54
CA LYS A 395 -0.91 12.67 6.17
C LYS A 395 0.57 12.42 5.82
N LEU A 396 1.50 12.77 6.71
CA LEU A 396 2.95 12.55 6.50
C LEU A 396 3.24 11.07 6.22
N PHE A 397 2.68 10.16 7.01
CA PHE A 397 2.86 8.73 6.84
C PHE A 397 2.24 8.22 5.54
N HIS A 398 1.07 8.72 5.14
CA HIS A 398 0.53 8.43 3.82
C HIS A 398 1.47 8.90 2.71
N LEU A 399 2.03 10.11 2.79
CA LEU A 399 2.98 10.60 1.79
C LEU A 399 4.25 9.72 1.73
N ARG A 400 4.85 9.39 2.87
CA ARG A 400 6.02 8.49 2.96
C ARG A 400 5.75 7.08 2.41
N ARG A 401 4.49 6.65 2.42
CA ARG A 401 4.07 5.31 1.99
C ARG A 401 3.40 5.28 0.62
N ASN A 402 3.51 6.33 -0.19
CA ASN A 402 2.83 6.42 -1.48
C ASN A 402 1.32 6.14 -1.36
N ARG A 403 0.70 6.69 -0.30
CA ARG A 403 -0.73 6.62 0.06
C ARG A 403 -1.24 5.22 0.41
N ARG A 404 -0.34 4.25 0.68
CA ARG A 404 -0.73 2.92 1.16
C ARG A 404 -1.21 2.96 2.61
N SER A 405 -2.23 2.15 2.90
CA SER A 405 -2.75 2.00 4.27
C SER A 405 -1.70 1.43 5.22
N PHE A 406 -1.75 1.89 6.47
CA PHE A 406 -0.90 1.46 7.57
C PHE A 406 -1.66 1.15 8.86
N LEU A 407 -2.98 1.00 8.77
CA LEU A 407 -3.87 0.73 9.90
C LEU A 407 -3.43 -0.43 10.80
N PRO A 408 -2.96 -1.60 10.30
CA PRO A 408 -2.61 -2.72 11.18
C PRO A 408 -1.27 -2.54 11.93
N SER A 409 -0.51 -1.47 11.65
CA SER A 409 0.78 -1.22 12.31
C SER A 409 0.63 -0.53 13.66
N HIS A 410 1.70 -0.50 14.47
CA HIS A 410 1.73 0.26 15.73
C HIS A 410 1.35 1.73 15.51
N MET A 411 1.96 2.39 14.53
CA MET A 411 1.60 3.77 14.19
C MET A 411 0.19 3.91 13.62
N GLY A 412 -0.35 2.86 12.98
CA GLY A 412 -1.75 2.79 12.60
C GLY A 412 -2.66 2.84 13.83
N GLN A 413 -2.37 2.03 14.83
CA GLN A 413 -3.17 1.98 16.04
C GLN A 413 -3.09 3.27 16.87
N ILE A 414 -1.87 3.81 17.04
CA ILE A 414 -1.63 5.07 17.77
C ILE A 414 -2.38 6.22 17.09
N LEU A 415 -2.31 6.30 15.76
CA LEU A 415 -2.89 7.42 15.04
C LEU A 415 -4.38 7.24 14.74
N PHE A 416 -4.98 6.05 14.82
CA PHE A 416 -6.39 5.83 14.43
C PHE A 416 -7.28 5.12 15.46
N SER A 417 -6.76 4.24 16.31
CA SER A 417 -7.59 3.32 17.13
C SER A 417 -7.37 3.39 18.64
N GLY A 418 -6.54 4.31 19.15
CA GLY A 418 -6.58 4.68 20.57
C GLY A 418 -5.52 4.03 21.47
N GLY A 419 -4.31 3.78 20.96
CA GLY A 419 -3.15 3.41 21.78
C GLY A 419 -2.66 1.97 21.60
N LEU A 420 -1.64 1.58 22.37
CA LEU A 420 -1.03 0.24 22.36
C LEU A 420 -0.87 -0.27 23.79
N SER A 421 -0.89 -1.59 23.93
CA SER A 421 -0.62 -2.31 25.18
C SER A 421 0.75 -2.99 25.14
N GLU A 422 1.24 -3.48 26.28
CA GLU A 422 2.50 -4.26 26.32
C GLU A 422 2.41 -5.54 25.49
N ALA A 423 1.22 -6.13 25.33
CA ALA A 423 1.00 -7.35 24.55
C ALA A 423 1.25 -7.14 23.05
N ASP A 424 1.14 -5.90 22.54
CA ASP A 424 1.42 -5.57 21.14
C ASP A 424 2.93 -5.61 20.82
N PHE A 425 3.78 -5.72 21.84
CA PHE A 425 5.24 -5.79 21.71
C PHE A 425 5.82 -7.17 22.09
N ALA A 426 4.96 -8.14 22.41
CA ALA A 426 5.34 -9.47 22.91
C ALA A 426 5.72 -10.47 21.80
#